data_AF-A0A958N3G0-F1
#
_entry.id   AF-A0A958N3G0-F1
#
_cell.length_a   1.000
_cell.length_b   1.000
_cell.length_c   1.000
_cell.angle_alpha   90.00
_cell.angle_beta   90.00
_cell.angle_gamma   90.00
#
_symmetry.space_group_name_H-M   'P 1'
#
loop_
_entity.id
_entity.type
_entity.pdbx_description
1 polymer ?
#
loop_
_entity_poly.entity_id
_entity_poly.type
_entity_poly.pdbx_seq_one_letter_code
_entity_poly.pdbx_strand_id
1 'polypeptide(L)'
;MKKRLQIILSNEAWMAVDDLSKEANSDFDGGHINYSDLINEMILCSKVDIKTLQLKHTDLRKSLRALASKGDLDLDTVLKTLSELKSTVKKKSKSVNEVVSI
;
A
#
# COMPACT_ATOMS: atom_id res chain seq x y z
N MET A 1 -28.48 9.66 -8.13
CA MET A 1 -28.58 8.42 -7.31
C MET A 1 -27.44 8.42 -6.29
N LYS A 2 -27.74 8.35 -4.99
CA LYS A 2 -26.69 8.25 -3.95
C LYS A 2 -26.26 6.79 -3.84
N LYS A 3 -25.02 6.47 -4.22
CA LYS A 3 -24.44 5.14 -3.99
C LYS A 3 -24.04 5.03 -2.52
N ARG A 4 -24.38 3.93 -1.86
CA ARG A 4 -23.99 3.66 -0.47
C ARG A 4 -22.77 2.73 -0.48
N LEU A 5 -21.74 3.07 0.29
CA LEU A 5 -20.56 2.24 0.49
C LEU A 5 -20.60 1.68 1.91
N GLN A 6 -20.42 0.37 2.05
CA GLN A 6 -20.20 -0.25 3.36
C GLN A 6 -18.70 -0.40 3.56
N ILE A 7 -18.19 0.14 4.66
CA ILE A 7 -16.76 0.12 5.00
C ILE A 7 -16.61 -0.73 6.27
N ILE A 8 -15.62 -1.61 6.27
CA ILE A 8 -15.21 -2.36 7.45
C ILE A 8 -13.88 -1.77 7.89
N LEU A 9 -13.86 -1.19 9.08
CA LEU A 9 -12.67 -0.61 9.67
C LEU A 9 -11.97 -1.66 10.54
N SER A 10 -10.64 -1.62 10.58
CA SER A 10 -9.89 -2.34 11.60
C SER A 10 -10.14 -1.68 12.96
N ASN A 11 -9.87 -2.42 14.05
CA ASN A 11 -10.04 -1.89 15.41
C ASN A 11 -9.23 -0.60 15.63
N GLU A 12 -8.00 -0.55 15.12
CA GLU A 12 -7.14 0.65 15.20
C GLU A 12 -7.73 1.84 14.45
N ALA A 13 -8.23 1.62 13.22
CA ALA A 13 -8.85 2.67 12.43
C ALA A 13 -10.17 3.17 13.05
N TRP A 14 -10.93 2.27 13.70
CA TRP A 14 -12.14 2.65 14.43
C TRP A 14 -11.83 3.56 15.62
N MET A 15 -10.81 3.24 16.43
CA MET A 15 -10.42 4.09 17.56
C MET A 15 -10.04 5.49 17.09
N ALA A 16 -9.25 5.60 16.02
CA ALA A 16 -8.86 6.89 15.46
C ALA A 16 -10.07 7.72 14.98
N VAL A 17 -11.07 7.08 14.36
CA VAL A 17 -12.31 7.73 13.93
C VAL A 17 -13.16 8.16 15.14
N ASP A 18 -13.22 7.35 16.19
CA ASP A 18 -13.99 7.65 17.41
C ASP A 18 -13.38 8.83 18.18
N ASP A 19 -12.07 8.86 18.34
CA ASP A 19 -11.37 9.95 19.00
C ASP A 19 -11.53 11.26 18.23
N LEU A 20 -11.36 11.22 16.90
CA LEU A 20 -11.57 12.40 16.03
C LEU A 20 -13.03 12.89 16.08
N SER A 21 -14.00 11.97 16.18
CA SER A 21 -15.41 12.34 16.30
C SER A 21 -15.71 13.00 17.65
N LYS A 22 -15.09 12.57 18.74
CA LYS A 22 -15.26 13.21 20.05
C LYS A 22 -14.63 14.59 20.07
N GLU A 23 -13.44 14.74 19.50
CA GLU A 23 -12.76 16.04 19.36
C GLU A 23 -13.58 17.00 18.48
N ALA A 24 -14.08 16.54 17.33
CA ALA A 24 -14.87 17.39 16.45
C ALA A 24 -16.20 17.87 17.06
N ASN A 25 -16.73 17.14 18.04
CA ASN A 25 -17.99 17.47 18.72
C ASN A 25 -17.81 18.10 20.11
N SER A 26 -16.58 18.22 20.64
CA SER A 26 -16.37 18.71 22.02
C SER A 26 -16.76 20.17 22.21
N ASP A 27 -16.60 20.99 21.17
CA ASP A 27 -16.85 22.43 21.21
C ASP A 27 -17.94 22.85 20.19
N PHE A 28 -18.82 21.92 19.82
CA PHE A 28 -19.84 22.12 18.79
C PHE A 28 -21.25 22.21 19.39
N ASP A 29 -21.57 23.34 20.03
CA ASP A 29 -22.83 23.56 20.77
C ASP A 29 -24.08 23.78 19.88
N GLY A 30 -23.91 23.87 18.55
CA GLY A 30 -24.98 24.19 17.60
C GLY A 30 -25.36 23.05 16.65
N GLY A 31 -24.75 21.88 16.78
CA GLY A 31 -25.01 20.75 15.89
C GLY A 31 -24.30 19.47 16.33
N HIS A 32 -24.32 18.46 15.47
CA HIS A 32 -23.61 17.21 15.70
C HIS A 32 -23.02 16.68 14.40
N ILE A 33 -21.76 16.29 14.42
CA ILE A 33 -21.06 15.68 13.29
C ILE A 33 -21.15 14.16 13.45
N ASN A 34 -21.79 13.49 12.48
CA ASN A 34 -21.87 12.03 12.50
C ASN A 34 -20.58 11.41 11.96
N TYR A 35 -20.33 10.15 12.34
CA TYR A 35 -19.24 9.35 11.78
C TYR A 35 -19.28 9.27 10.23
N SER A 36 -20.47 9.24 9.63
CA SER A 36 -20.60 9.22 8.17
C SER A 36 -20.05 10.50 7.52
N ASP A 37 -20.29 11.65 8.15
CA ASP A 37 -19.87 12.94 7.63
C ASP A 37 -18.35 13.05 7.71
N LEU A 38 -17.78 12.63 8.84
CA LEU A 38 -16.34 12.57 9.06
C LEU A 38 -15.63 11.60 8.10
N ILE A 39 -16.15 10.40 7.90
CA ILE A 39 -15.58 9.43 6.94
C ILE A 39 -15.68 9.94 5.51
N ASN A 40 -16.80 10.58 5.14
CA ASN A 40 -16.94 11.16 3.80
C ASN A 40 -15.90 12.25 3.56
N GLU A 41 -15.68 13.14 4.53
CA GLU A 41 -14.65 14.17 4.45
C GLU A 41 -13.23 13.59 4.39
N MET A 42 -12.94 12.55 5.17
CA MET A 42 -11.66 11.84 5.08
C MET A 42 -11.42 11.26 3.69
N ILE A 43 -12.44 10.66 3.07
CA ILE A 43 -12.33 10.11 1.71
C ILE A 43 -12.11 11.23 0.70
N LEU A 44 -12.88 12.33 0.80
CA LEU A 44 -12.78 13.48 -0.09
C LEU A 44 -11.41 14.17 0.00
N CYS A 45 -10.86 14.30 1.21
CA CYS A 45 -9.58 14.94 1.46
C CYS A 45 -8.38 14.01 1.19
N SER A 46 -8.59 12.69 1.17
CA SER A 46 -7.50 11.73 0.94
C SER A 46 -6.98 11.83 -0.50
N LYS A 47 -5.71 12.25 -0.65
CA LYS A 47 -4.98 12.09 -1.92
C LYS A 47 -4.57 10.63 -2.05
N VAL A 48 -5.29 9.88 -2.87
CA VAL A 48 -4.92 8.50 -3.19
C VAL A 48 -3.64 8.51 -4.03
N ASP A 49 -2.54 8.00 -3.47
CA ASP A 49 -1.34 7.74 -4.26
C ASP A 49 -1.52 6.45 -5.07
N ILE A 50 -2.03 6.64 -6.29
CA ILE A 50 -2.28 5.56 -7.25
C ILE A 50 -1.01 4.79 -7.57
N LYS A 51 0.18 5.45 -7.60
CA LYS A 51 1.44 4.77 -7.93
C LYS A 51 1.81 3.79 -6.84
N THR A 52 1.72 4.20 -5.58
CA THR A 52 1.98 3.30 -4.45
C THR A 52 0.96 2.16 -4.39
N LEU A 53 -0.31 2.44 -4.69
CA LEU A 53 -1.35 1.40 -4.72
C LEU A 53 -1.10 0.38 -5.84
N GLN A 54 -0.76 0.86 -7.04
CA GLN A 54 -0.38 0.00 -8.16
C GLN A 54 0.84 -0.84 -7.80
N LEU A 55 1.89 -0.27 -7.21
CA LEU A 55 3.08 -1.02 -6.80
C LEU A 55 2.76 -2.15 -5.81
N LYS A 56 1.85 -1.92 -4.84
CA LYS A 56 1.43 -2.95 -3.87
C LYS A 56 0.66 -4.10 -4.52
N HIS A 57 -0.09 -3.83 -5.58
CA HIS A 57 -0.93 -4.83 -6.26
C HIS A 57 -0.35 -5.34 -7.59
N THR A 58 0.80 -4.81 -8.02
CA THR A 58 1.47 -5.25 -9.25
C THR A 58 2.32 -6.46 -8.97
N ASP A 59 1.90 -7.63 -9.47
CA ASP A 59 2.78 -8.78 -9.56
C ASP A 59 3.87 -8.49 -10.61
N LEU A 60 5.05 -8.12 -10.12
CA LEU A 60 6.20 -7.76 -10.95
C LEU A 60 6.56 -8.87 -11.95
N ARG A 61 6.41 -10.14 -11.57
CA ARG A 61 6.74 -11.27 -12.44
C ARG A 61 5.73 -11.40 -13.57
N LYS A 62 4.44 -11.25 -13.28
CA LYS A 62 3.39 -11.26 -14.32
C LYS A 62 3.50 -10.06 -15.25
N SER A 63 3.80 -8.89 -14.69
CA SER A 63 3.96 -7.64 -15.45
C SER A 63 5.18 -7.70 -16.37
N LEU A 64 6.29 -8.26 -15.91
CA LEU A 64 7.49 -8.48 -16.73
C LEU A 64 7.24 -9.48 -17.85
N ARG A 65 6.53 -10.58 -17.59
CA ARG A 65 6.12 -11.53 -18.64
C ARG A 65 5.20 -10.89 -19.68
N ALA A 66 4.24 -10.09 -19.25
CA ALA A 66 3.29 -9.41 -20.15
C ALA A 66 3.96 -8.31 -21.00
N LEU A 67 5.04 -7.70 -20.49
CA LEU A 67 5.85 -6.74 -21.24
C LEU A 67 6.70 -7.46 -22.29
N ALA A 68 7.33 -8.57 -21.90
CA ALA A 68 8.13 -9.39 -22.80
C ALA A 68 7.29 -10.13 -23.85
N SER A 69 6.02 -10.41 -23.60
CA SER A 69 5.12 -10.97 -24.62
C SER A 69 4.63 -9.94 -25.64
N LYS A 70 4.90 -8.64 -25.44
CA LYS A 70 4.42 -7.53 -26.30
C LYS A 70 5.51 -6.92 -27.19
N GLY A 71 6.77 -7.34 -27.06
CA GLY A 71 7.87 -6.97 -27.94
C GLY A 71 9.03 -7.94 -27.74
N ASP A 72 9.85 -8.14 -28.78
CA ASP A 72 11.02 -9.05 -28.86
C ASP A 72 12.07 -8.80 -27.75
N LEU A 73 11.69 -9.04 -26.50
CA LEU A 73 12.54 -9.01 -25.34
C LEU A 73 12.80 -10.45 -24.97
N ASP A 74 14.02 -10.89 -25.27
CA ASP A 74 14.50 -12.20 -24.88
C ASP A 74 14.60 -12.29 -23.34
N LEU A 75 13.53 -12.82 -22.75
CA LEU A 75 13.37 -13.05 -21.32
C LEU A 75 14.53 -13.86 -20.74
N ASP A 76 15.08 -14.80 -21.50
CA ASP A 76 16.15 -15.66 -21.02
C ASP A 76 17.43 -14.83 -20.84
N THR A 77 17.70 -13.91 -21.76
CA THR A 77 18.83 -12.98 -21.65
C THR A 77 18.63 -11.96 -20.51
N VAL A 78 17.41 -11.44 -20.30
CA VAL A 78 17.11 -10.51 -19.20
C VAL A 78 17.17 -11.21 -17.84
N LEU A 79 16.67 -12.44 -17.72
CA LEU A 79 16.72 -13.23 -16.50
C LEU A 79 18.15 -13.69 -16.18
N LYS A 80 18.94 -14.03 -17.20
CA LYS A 80 20.36 -14.36 -17.05
C LYS A 80 21.17 -13.16 -16.58
N THR A 81 21.01 -12.00 -17.21
CA THR A 81 21.68 -10.75 -16.78
C THR A 81 21.26 -10.31 -15.39
N LEU A 82 19.98 -10.43 -15.01
CA LEU A 82 19.51 -10.17 -13.64
C LEU A 82 20.10 -11.15 -12.61
N SER A 83 20.25 -12.42 -12.98
CA SER A 83 20.84 -13.45 -12.11
C SER A 83 22.34 -13.23 -11.91
N GLU A 84 23.04 -12.85 -12.98
CA GLU A 84 24.45 -12.47 -12.94
C GLU A 84 24.66 -11.21 -12.11
N LEU A 85 23.83 -10.17 -12.29
CA LEU A 85 23.84 -8.94 -11.48
C LEU A 85 23.57 -9.21 -9.99
N LYS A 86 22.60 -10.09 -9.67
CA LYS A 86 22.32 -10.51 -8.28
C LYS A 86 23.51 -11.23 -7.65
N SER A 87 24.28 -11.99 -8.43
CA SER A 87 25.47 -12.70 -7.94
C SER A 87 26.65 -11.74 -7.66
N THR A 88 26.80 -10.67 -8.45
CA THR A 88 27.80 -9.61 -8.20
C THR A 88 27.48 -8.80 -6.95
N VAL A 89 26.21 -8.54 -6.65
CA VAL A 89 25.79 -7.84 -5.42
C VAL A 89 26.07 -8.68 -4.17
N LYS A 90 25.86 -10.00 -4.22
CA LYS A 90 26.16 -10.91 -3.08
C LYS A 90 27.64 -10.98 -2.70
N LYS A 91 28.57 -10.68 -3.61
CA LYS A 91 30.01 -10.65 -3.26
C LYS A 91 30.40 -9.45 -2.41
N LYS A 92 29.58 -8.39 -2.34
CA LYS A 92 29.83 -7.20 -1.50
C LYS A 92 29.20 -7.25 -0.10
N SER A 93 28.36 -8.24 0.21
CA SER A 93 27.67 -8.35 1.51
C SER A 93 28.15 -9.55 2.36
N LYS A 94 29.40 -9.98 2.19
CA LYS A 94 30.04 -10.97 3.07
C LYS A 94 30.74 -10.26 4.23
N SER A 95 30.00 -9.90 5.26
CA SER A 95 30.45 -9.89 6.67
C SER A 95 29.27 -9.51 7.57
N VAL A 96 29.27 -10.08 8.78
CA VAL A 96 28.29 -10.00 9.89
C VAL A 96 27.33 -11.22 10.01
N ASN A 97 27.88 -12.37 10.47
CA ASN A 97 27.64 -13.09 11.74
C ASN A 97 26.38 -12.70 12.57
N GLU A 98 25.65 -13.48 13.38
CA GLU A 98 25.83 -14.74 14.12
C GLU A 98 24.55 -15.00 15.00
N VAL A 99 24.18 -16.28 15.29
CA VAL A 99 23.37 -16.86 16.43
C VAL A 99 21.91 -16.32 16.65
N VAL A 100 20.80 -17.03 16.98
CA VAL A 100 20.35 -17.99 18.03
C VAL A 100 18.99 -18.59 17.53
N SER A 101 18.52 -19.83 17.79
CA SER A 101 17.96 -20.47 19.02
C SER A 101 17.59 -21.93 18.66
N ILE A 102 17.52 -22.94 19.54
CA ILE A 102 16.97 -23.06 20.90
C ILE A 102 17.88 -23.95 21.75
#